data_AF-A0A6C0HIK8-F1
#
_entry.id   AF-A0A6C0HIK8-F1
#
_cell.length_a   1.000
_cell.length_b   1.000
_cell.length_c   1.000
_cell.angle_alpha   90.00
_cell.angle_beta   90.00
_cell.angle_gamma   90.00
#
_symmetry.space_group_name_H-M   'P 1'
#
loop_
_entity.id
_entity.type
_entity.pdbx_description
1 polymer ?
#
loop_
_entity_poly.entity_id
_entity_poly.type
_entity_poly.pdbx_seq_one_letter_code
_entity_poly.pdbx_strand_id
1 'polypeptide(L)'
;MEAEIEQLESWYQKQLENIRKHAENMYAKMSARQKKQNQVSIGNWVRTQSQHLANYREQCLLSIKSKWMKSDKKAVLVGINYTGTQNELKGCVNDVYKIRDLLVSRFDYRHENIKLLLDNEATRANILGEFTNLVQNAQEGDHICFTFSGHGYFQSDLYSPDENDGKDEVIVSVDNLAIVDDEFKEILQKRLKNKVTMFAMFDSCHSGSILDLRYQYFHDKENNEKIDPRSLDTPGQVILLSGCKDNQTSIDAYIGNKFDGVLTWAFVETLSIGDGKGTWDGLLKQIRKIMTDNKMEQIPQLSSGRHMNVLTEQVML
;
A
#
# COMPACT_ATOMS: atom_id res chain seq x y z
N MET A 1 -8.71 23.10 8.79
CA MET A 1 -9.37 22.06 9.61
C MET A 1 -10.15 22.66 10.77
N GLU A 2 -9.48 23.36 11.70
CA GLU A 2 -10.10 23.93 12.92
C GLU A 2 -11.31 24.83 12.63
N ALA A 3 -11.20 25.76 11.67
CA ALA A 3 -12.31 26.64 11.29
C ALA A 3 -13.54 25.89 10.73
N GLU A 4 -13.34 24.79 9.99
CA GLU A 4 -14.45 23.97 9.46
C GLU A 4 -15.11 23.15 10.57
N ILE A 5 -14.30 22.65 11.53
CA ILE A 5 -14.82 21.98 12.73
C ILE A 5 -15.65 22.97 13.56
N GLU A 6 -15.15 24.18 13.79
CA GLU A 6 -15.85 25.22 14.54
C GLU A 6 -17.20 25.59 13.89
N GLN A 7 -17.22 25.73 12.57
CA GLN A 7 -18.45 25.99 11.82
C GLN A 7 -19.46 24.84 11.97
N LEU A 8 -19.01 23.59 11.93
CA LEU A 8 -19.86 22.41 12.13
C LEU A 8 -20.41 22.33 13.55
N GLU A 9 -19.59 22.58 14.58
CA GLU A 9 -20.03 22.59 15.98
C GLU A 9 -21.07 23.68 16.23
N SER A 10 -20.85 24.88 15.67
CA SER A 10 -21.80 25.99 15.77
C SER A 10 -23.15 25.64 15.13
N TRP A 11 -23.14 25.02 13.94
CA TRP A 11 -24.37 24.52 13.31
C TRP A 11 -25.07 23.45 14.15
N TYR A 12 -24.32 22.50 14.71
CA TYR A 12 -24.86 21.41 15.52
C TYR A 12 -25.58 21.93 16.77
N GLN A 13 -24.97 22.85 17.51
CA GLN A 13 -25.59 23.47 18.69
C GLN A 13 -26.89 24.20 18.33
N LYS A 14 -26.91 24.91 17.20
CA LYS A 14 -28.12 25.59 16.71
C LYS A 14 -29.25 24.60 16.41
N GLN A 15 -28.94 23.43 15.85
CA GLN A 15 -29.96 22.40 15.57
C GLN A 15 -30.48 21.73 16.84
N LEU A 16 -29.64 21.46 17.84
CA LEU A 16 -30.09 20.96 19.14
C LEU A 16 -31.09 21.92 19.81
N GLU A 17 -30.81 23.22 19.74
CA GLU A 17 -31.70 24.25 20.27
C GLU A 17 -33.04 24.30 19.53
N ASN A 18 -33.04 24.12 18.20
CA ASN A 18 -34.27 24.03 17.41
C ASN A 18 -35.13 22.84 17.83
N ILE A 19 -34.52 21.67 18.08
CA ILE A 19 -35.23 20.47 18.55
C ILE A 19 -35.89 20.74 19.92
N ARG A 20 -35.17 21.38 20.85
CA ARG A 20 -35.70 21.75 22.17
C ARG A 20 -36.87 22.71 22.06
N LYS A 21 -36.71 23.80 21.32
CA LYS A 21 -37.78 24.79 21.09
C LYS A 21 -39.00 24.18 20.42
N HIS A 22 -38.81 23.25 19.49
CA HIS A 22 -39.93 22.54 18.87
C HIS A 22 -40.70 21.72 19.92
N ALA A 23 -40.00 20.98 20.78
CA ALA A 23 -40.62 20.23 21.87
C ALA A 23 -41.36 21.15 22.85
N GLU A 24 -40.76 22.25 23.28
CA GLU A 24 -41.39 23.26 24.15
C GLU A 24 -42.66 23.84 23.52
N ASN A 25 -42.63 24.17 22.23
CA ASN A 25 -43.80 24.66 21.49
C ASN A 25 -44.91 23.61 21.39
N MET A 26 -44.57 22.32 21.21
CA MET A 26 -45.55 21.23 21.27
C MET A 26 -46.19 21.16 22.66
N TYR A 27 -45.39 21.22 23.73
CA TYR A 27 -45.89 21.23 25.11
C TYR A 27 -46.78 22.45 25.38
N ALA A 28 -46.39 23.65 24.95
CA ALA A 28 -47.11 24.89 25.21
C ALA A 28 -48.55 24.86 24.67
N LYS A 29 -48.78 24.16 23.55
CA LYS A 29 -50.09 24.01 22.90
C LYS A 29 -50.99 22.92 23.52
N MET A 30 -50.48 22.14 24.47
CA MET A 30 -51.20 21.02 25.09
C MET A 30 -51.89 21.41 26.41
N SER A 31 -53.05 20.81 26.67
CA SER A 31 -53.70 20.86 27.99
C SER A 31 -52.92 20.09 29.05
N ALA A 32 -53.17 20.34 30.34
CA ALA A 32 -52.48 19.66 31.44
C ALA A 32 -52.60 18.12 31.39
N ARG A 33 -53.75 17.59 30.97
CA ARG A 33 -53.96 16.14 30.79
C ARG A 33 -53.12 15.57 29.66
N GLN A 34 -53.08 16.26 28.51
CA GLN A 34 -52.28 15.85 27.35
C GLN A 34 -50.77 15.90 27.65
N LYS A 35 -50.31 16.91 28.38
CA LYS A 35 -48.90 17.02 28.82
C LYS A 35 -48.49 15.80 29.64
N LYS A 36 -49.30 15.40 30.62
CA LYS A 36 -49.03 14.24 31.49
C LYS A 36 -49.03 12.91 30.71
N GLN A 37 -49.93 12.77 29.73
CA GLN A 37 -50.03 11.57 28.91
C GLN A 37 -48.89 11.43 27.89
N ASN A 38 -48.41 12.55 27.33
CA ASN A 38 -47.41 12.54 26.26
C ASN A 38 -45.98 12.81 26.73
N GLN A 39 -45.76 12.99 28.04
CA GLN A 39 -44.48 13.46 28.56
C GLN A 39 -43.29 12.58 28.14
N VAL A 40 -43.47 11.27 28.31
CA VAL A 40 -42.48 10.24 27.95
C VAL A 40 -42.24 10.21 26.45
N SER A 41 -43.31 10.26 25.66
CA SER A 41 -43.24 10.19 24.19
C SER A 41 -42.48 11.38 23.60
N ILE A 42 -42.71 12.60 24.11
CA ILE A 42 -41.98 13.80 23.66
C ILE A 42 -40.52 13.73 24.09
N GLY A 43 -40.24 13.28 25.32
CA GLY A 43 -38.87 13.08 25.79
C GLY A 43 -38.10 12.07 24.93
N ASN A 44 -38.75 10.96 24.56
CA ASN A 44 -38.19 9.98 23.64
C ASN A 44 -37.95 10.57 22.25
N TRP A 45 -38.89 11.35 21.71
CA TRP A 45 -38.73 12.03 20.43
C TRP A 45 -37.50 12.96 20.43
N VAL A 46 -37.35 13.82 21.44
CA VAL A 46 -36.17 14.72 21.57
C VAL A 46 -34.88 13.92 21.60
N ARG A 47 -34.84 12.82 22.36
CA ARG A 47 -33.66 11.95 22.48
C ARG A 47 -33.31 11.32 21.13
N THR A 48 -34.29 10.77 20.41
CA THR A 48 -34.09 10.17 19.09
C THR A 48 -33.58 11.20 18.08
N GLN A 49 -34.19 12.39 18.01
CA GLN A 49 -33.74 13.44 17.08
C GLN A 49 -32.33 13.93 17.41
N SER A 50 -32.01 14.12 18.70
CA SER A 50 -30.67 14.50 19.14
C SER A 50 -29.62 13.45 18.79
N GLN A 51 -29.95 12.15 18.91
CA GLN A 51 -29.06 11.07 18.53
C GLN A 51 -28.79 11.04 17.02
N HIS A 52 -29.83 11.16 16.18
CA HIS A 52 -29.65 11.24 14.73
C HIS A 52 -28.75 12.41 14.33
N LEU A 53 -28.95 13.57 14.95
CA LEU A 53 -28.14 14.75 14.73
C LEU A 53 -26.68 14.56 15.19
N ALA A 54 -26.46 13.89 16.32
CA ALA A 54 -25.12 13.56 16.82
C ALA A 54 -24.37 12.64 15.85
N ASN A 55 -25.04 11.60 15.33
CA ASN A 55 -24.47 10.70 14.34
C ASN A 55 -24.10 11.44 13.05
N TYR A 56 -24.97 12.35 12.58
CA TYR A 56 -24.68 13.18 11.41
C TYR A 56 -23.48 14.11 11.63
N ARG A 57 -23.39 14.75 12.80
CA ARG A 57 -22.21 15.53 13.20
C ARG A 57 -20.93 14.69 13.16
N GLU A 58 -20.96 13.47 13.71
CA GLU A 58 -19.78 12.59 13.70
C GLU A 58 -19.33 12.25 12.27
N GLN A 59 -20.27 11.95 11.37
CA GLN A 59 -19.97 11.73 9.95
C GLN A 59 -19.33 12.95 9.30
N CYS A 60 -19.86 14.15 9.54
CA CYS A 60 -19.28 15.38 9.03
C CYS A 60 -17.89 15.67 9.64
N LEU A 61 -17.68 15.41 10.93
CA LEU A 61 -16.38 15.54 11.57
C LEU A 61 -15.35 14.58 10.97
N LEU A 62 -15.74 13.33 10.69
CA LEU A 62 -14.88 12.36 10.02
C LEU A 62 -14.52 12.82 8.60
N SER A 63 -15.49 13.36 7.85
CA SER A 63 -15.26 13.89 6.50
C SER A 63 -14.35 15.13 6.49
N ILE A 64 -14.51 16.05 7.45
CA ILE A 64 -13.59 17.18 7.61
C ILE A 64 -12.21 16.65 7.99
N LYS A 65 -12.11 15.76 8.99
CA LYS A 65 -10.82 15.18 9.39
C LYS A 65 -10.14 14.48 8.22
N SER A 66 -10.82 13.67 7.42
CA SER A 66 -10.22 13.01 6.26
C SER A 66 -9.79 13.98 5.16
N LYS A 67 -10.56 15.06 4.93
CA LYS A 67 -10.18 16.15 4.01
C LYS A 67 -8.88 16.83 4.44
N TRP A 68 -8.61 16.92 5.74
CA TRP A 68 -7.47 17.67 6.30
C TRP A 68 -6.31 16.78 6.78
N MET A 69 -6.56 15.51 7.11
CA MET A 69 -5.56 14.48 7.37
C MET A 69 -5.08 13.94 6.02
N LYS A 70 -4.18 14.70 5.38
CA LYS A 70 -3.44 14.27 4.20
C LYS A 70 -2.48 13.14 4.58
N SER A 71 -2.91 11.89 4.52
CA SER A 71 -2.01 10.88 3.96
C SER A 71 -2.17 10.98 2.45
N ASP A 72 -1.13 11.45 1.76
CA ASP A 72 -1.14 11.44 0.31
C ASP A 72 -0.65 10.06 -0.14
N LYS A 73 -1.41 9.41 -1.03
CA LYS A 73 -1.05 8.13 -1.62
C LYS A 73 -0.38 8.39 -2.97
N LYS A 74 0.89 8.02 -3.11
CA LYS A 74 1.68 8.24 -4.32
C LYS A 74 2.35 6.98 -4.78
N ALA A 75 2.43 6.77 -6.09
CA ALA A 75 3.03 5.57 -6.63
C ALA A 75 3.96 5.87 -7.82
N VAL A 76 5.03 5.09 -7.93
CA VAL A 76 5.85 4.98 -9.14
C VAL A 76 5.80 3.51 -9.57
N LEU A 77 5.28 3.26 -10.76
CA LEU A 77 5.10 1.92 -11.30
C LEU A 77 5.96 1.76 -12.56
N VAL A 78 6.90 0.82 -12.52
CA VAL A 78 7.89 0.58 -13.58
C VAL A 78 7.62 -0.76 -14.24
N GLY A 79 7.55 -0.77 -15.58
CA GLY A 79 7.32 -1.98 -16.37
C GLY A 79 8.12 -1.95 -17.65
N ILE A 80 9.00 -2.94 -17.83
CA ILE A 80 9.94 -2.96 -18.96
C ILE A 80 9.81 -4.28 -19.71
N ASN A 81 9.36 -4.20 -20.97
CA ASN A 81 9.27 -5.33 -21.88
C ASN A 81 10.56 -5.52 -22.70
N TYR A 82 11.46 -4.54 -22.76
CA TYR A 82 12.70 -4.62 -23.57
C TYR A 82 12.40 -4.92 -25.05
N THR A 83 11.31 -4.33 -25.57
CA THR A 83 10.77 -4.56 -26.91
C THR A 83 11.84 -4.38 -28.00
N GLY A 84 11.99 -5.37 -28.88
CA GLY A 84 12.95 -5.35 -29.99
C GLY A 84 14.37 -5.79 -29.60
N THR A 85 14.60 -6.24 -28.37
CA THR A 85 15.87 -6.84 -27.93
C THR A 85 15.81 -8.37 -27.90
N GLN A 86 16.95 -9.04 -27.71
CA GLN A 86 16.99 -10.50 -27.55
C GLN A 86 16.38 -10.98 -26.21
N ASN A 87 16.20 -10.08 -25.24
CA ASN A 87 15.68 -10.36 -23.91
C ASN A 87 14.24 -9.83 -23.75
N GLU A 88 13.48 -9.74 -24.84
CA GLU A 88 12.12 -9.20 -24.82
C GLU A 88 11.18 -10.01 -23.91
N LEU A 89 10.47 -9.29 -23.04
CA LEU A 89 9.32 -9.71 -22.24
C LEU A 89 8.04 -9.10 -22.82
N LYS A 90 6.89 -9.63 -22.41
CA LYS A 90 5.55 -9.29 -22.92
C LYS A 90 4.57 -8.92 -21.81
N GLY A 91 4.88 -9.25 -20.55
CA GLY A 91 3.97 -9.07 -19.41
C GLY A 91 4.19 -7.82 -18.58
N CYS A 92 5.39 -7.27 -18.53
CA CYS A 92 5.77 -6.25 -17.54
C CYS A 92 4.97 -4.95 -17.64
N VAL A 93 4.64 -4.50 -18.87
CA VAL A 93 3.77 -3.34 -19.07
C VAL A 93 2.33 -3.63 -18.65
N ASN A 94 1.84 -4.86 -18.85
CA ASN A 94 0.50 -5.25 -18.40
C ASN A 94 0.40 -5.28 -16.87
N ASP A 95 1.45 -5.74 -16.20
CA ASP A 95 1.57 -5.76 -14.73
C ASP A 95 1.38 -4.35 -14.15
N VAL A 96 2.07 -3.36 -14.73
CA VAL A 96 1.93 -1.95 -14.31
C VAL A 96 0.49 -1.47 -14.43
N TYR A 97 -0.21 -1.80 -15.51
CA TYR A 97 -1.62 -1.40 -15.66
C TYR A 97 -2.53 -2.08 -14.64
N LYS A 98 -2.31 -3.37 -14.34
CA LYS A 98 -3.08 -4.08 -13.32
C LYS A 98 -2.88 -3.48 -11.93
N ILE A 99 -1.64 -3.18 -11.57
CA ILE A 99 -1.32 -2.54 -10.30
C ILE A 99 -1.91 -1.14 -10.24
N ARG A 100 -1.78 -0.32 -11.29
CA ARG A 100 -2.43 1.00 -11.36
C ARG A 100 -3.93 0.88 -11.11
N ASP A 101 -4.60 -0.03 -11.81
CA ASP A 101 -6.05 -0.17 -11.73
C ASP A 101 -6.48 -0.68 -10.35
N LEU A 102 -5.70 -1.57 -9.73
CA LEU A 102 -5.89 -2.02 -8.35
C LEU A 102 -5.71 -0.86 -7.35
N LEU A 103 -4.63 -0.07 -7.47
CA LEU A 103 -4.36 1.08 -6.60
C LEU A 103 -5.48 2.10 -6.63
N VAL A 104 -6.01 2.39 -7.82
CA VAL A 104 -7.11 3.35 -8.00
C VAL A 104 -8.43 2.78 -7.50
N SER A 105 -8.77 1.55 -7.91
CA SER A 105 -10.11 0.98 -7.67
C SER A 105 -10.33 0.52 -6.23
N ARG A 106 -9.26 0.14 -5.52
CA ARG A 106 -9.36 -0.45 -4.17
C ARG A 106 -8.66 0.33 -3.08
N PHE A 107 -7.60 1.06 -3.41
CA PHE A 107 -6.73 1.70 -2.42
C PHE A 107 -6.80 3.23 -2.48
N ASP A 108 -7.78 3.81 -3.18
CA ASP A 108 -8.03 5.26 -3.23
C ASP A 108 -6.83 6.09 -3.73
N TYR A 109 -5.93 5.51 -4.53
CA TYR A 109 -4.88 6.29 -5.20
C TYR A 109 -5.52 7.18 -6.28
N ARG A 110 -5.18 8.46 -6.29
CA ARG A 110 -5.55 9.37 -7.38
C ARG A 110 -4.68 9.10 -8.59
N HIS A 111 -5.26 9.08 -9.79
CA HIS A 111 -4.51 8.90 -11.04
C HIS A 111 -3.33 9.87 -11.19
N GLU A 112 -3.52 11.14 -10.81
CA GLU A 112 -2.48 12.19 -10.86
C GLU A 112 -1.29 11.95 -9.92
N ASN A 113 -1.44 11.08 -8.93
CA ASN A 113 -0.38 10.69 -8.00
C ASN A 113 0.34 9.40 -8.40
N ILE A 114 -0.02 8.79 -9.54
CA ILE A 114 0.61 7.57 -10.04
C ILE A 114 1.48 7.93 -11.24
N LYS A 115 2.79 7.82 -11.08
CA LYS A 115 3.77 7.93 -12.16
C LYS A 115 3.99 6.55 -12.77
N LEU A 116 3.86 6.45 -14.09
CA LEU A 116 4.21 5.25 -14.84
C LEU A 116 5.54 5.48 -15.55
N LEU A 117 6.42 4.47 -15.54
CA LEU A 117 7.64 4.42 -16.35
C LEU A 117 7.60 3.13 -17.18
N LEU A 118 7.32 3.27 -18.48
CA LEU A 118 7.11 2.14 -19.38
C LEU A 118 8.17 2.12 -20.47
N ASP A 119 8.80 0.96 -20.70
CA ASP A 119 9.81 0.73 -21.74
C ASP A 119 10.77 1.93 -21.92
N ASN A 120 10.67 2.68 -23.02
CA ASN A 120 11.58 3.77 -23.39
C ASN A 120 11.72 4.85 -22.31
N GLU A 121 10.75 5.01 -21.42
CA GLU A 121 10.83 5.96 -20.30
C GLU A 121 11.55 5.38 -19.07
N ALA A 122 11.64 4.06 -18.94
CA ALA A 122 12.23 3.35 -17.81
C ALA A 122 13.76 3.20 -17.94
N THR A 123 14.43 4.32 -18.23
CA THR A 123 15.90 4.40 -18.18
C THR A 123 16.40 4.35 -16.75
N ARG A 124 17.65 3.95 -16.53
CA ARG A 124 18.25 3.96 -15.18
C ARG A 124 18.11 5.31 -14.48
N ALA A 125 18.39 6.39 -15.20
CA ALA A 125 18.29 7.74 -14.66
C ALA A 125 16.86 8.09 -14.22
N ASN A 126 15.85 7.70 -15.00
CA ASN A 126 14.45 7.98 -14.68
C ASN A 126 13.95 7.11 -13.51
N ILE A 127 14.33 5.82 -13.47
CA ILE A 127 13.93 4.92 -12.37
C ILE A 127 14.47 5.45 -11.03
N LEU A 128 15.77 5.73 -10.94
CA LEU A 128 16.39 6.26 -9.71
C LEU A 128 15.89 7.66 -9.37
N GLY A 129 15.68 8.51 -10.38
CA GLY A 129 15.14 9.85 -10.20
C GLY A 129 13.73 9.84 -9.62
N GLU A 130 12.83 9.03 -10.18
CA GLU A 130 11.44 8.93 -9.71
C GLU A 130 11.34 8.19 -8.37
N PHE A 131 12.16 7.15 -8.13
CA PHE A 131 12.25 6.52 -6.82
C PHE A 131 12.70 7.53 -5.75
N THR A 132 13.75 8.32 -6.04
CA THR A 132 14.23 9.37 -5.14
C THR A 132 13.15 10.42 -4.90
N ASN A 133 12.45 10.88 -5.94
CA ASN A 133 11.38 11.85 -5.82
C ASN A 133 10.22 11.33 -4.97
N LEU A 134 9.85 10.05 -5.14
CA LEU A 134 8.79 9.39 -4.37
C LEU A 134 9.14 9.39 -2.88
N VAL A 135 10.35 8.93 -2.54
CA VAL A 135 10.82 8.80 -1.16
C VAL A 135 11.04 10.18 -0.50
N GLN A 136 11.72 11.11 -1.17
CA GLN A 136 12.09 12.40 -0.61
C GLN A 136 10.89 13.31 -0.35
N ASN A 137 9.87 13.24 -1.22
CA ASN A 137 8.71 14.14 -1.15
C ASN A 137 7.57 13.59 -0.27
N ALA A 138 7.67 12.35 0.22
CA ALA A 138 6.75 11.79 1.19
C ALA A 138 6.81 12.57 2.53
N GLN A 139 5.67 12.74 3.19
CA GLN A 139 5.51 13.38 4.49
C GLN A 139 5.10 12.36 5.54
N GLU A 140 5.27 12.68 6.83
CA GLU A 140 4.85 11.78 7.91
C GLU A 140 3.37 11.40 7.74
N GLY A 141 3.05 10.10 7.75
CA GLY A 141 1.72 9.57 7.53
C GLY A 141 1.37 9.25 6.07
N ASP A 142 2.22 9.62 5.10
CA ASP A 142 2.01 9.24 3.69
C ASP A 142 2.21 7.73 3.48
N HIS A 143 1.46 7.20 2.51
CA HIS A 143 1.64 5.86 1.97
C HIS A 143 2.18 5.97 0.55
N ILE A 144 3.35 5.38 0.30
CA ILE A 144 3.98 5.39 -1.01
C ILE A 144 4.11 3.97 -1.56
N CYS A 145 3.95 3.82 -2.88
CA CYS A 145 4.03 2.54 -3.57
C CYS A 145 5.11 2.60 -4.65
N PHE A 146 5.99 1.60 -4.69
CA PHE A 146 6.91 1.41 -5.80
C PHE A 146 6.76 0.00 -6.35
N THR A 147 6.53 -0.15 -7.65
CA THR A 147 6.55 -1.48 -8.27
C THR A 147 7.49 -1.55 -9.44
N PHE A 148 8.15 -2.69 -9.58
CA PHE A 148 8.99 -3.00 -10.73
C PHE A 148 8.59 -4.36 -11.29
N SER A 149 8.34 -4.43 -12.59
CA SER A 149 8.24 -5.68 -13.36
C SER A 149 9.21 -5.60 -14.54
N GLY A 150 10.09 -6.59 -14.65
CA GLY A 150 11.18 -6.60 -15.62
C GLY A 150 12.25 -7.64 -15.31
N HIS A 151 13.41 -7.49 -15.95
CA HIS A 151 14.56 -8.36 -15.68
C HIS A 151 15.25 -7.99 -14.38
N GLY A 152 15.59 -9.03 -13.63
CA GLY A 152 16.54 -8.97 -12.53
C GLY A 152 17.64 -10.01 -12.71
N TYR A 153 18.80 -9.72 -12.15
CA TYR A 153 20.02 -10.51 -12.26
C TYR A 153 20.81 -10.42 -10.95
N PHE A 154 21.96 -11.10 -10.87
CA PHE A 154 22.89 -10.94 -9.77
C PHE A 154 24.28 -10.57 -10.31
N GLN A 155 24.96 -9.65 -9.63
CA GLN A 155 26.36 -9.33 -9.90
C GLN A 155 27.22 -9.81 -8.73
N SER A 156 28.50 -10.14 -8.97
CA SER A 156 29.41 -10.37 -7.83
C SER A 156 29.57 -9.06 -7.06
N ASP A 157 29.32 -9.11 -5.77
CA ASP A 157 29.54 -8.00 -4.84
C ASP A 157 31.06 -7.79 -4.71
N LEU A 158 31.54 -6.70 -5.30
CA LEU A 158 32.95 -6.34 -5.34
C LEU A 158 33.29 -5.15 -4.44
N TYR A 159 32.29 -4.50 -3.85
CA TYR A 159 32.44 -3.17 -3.25
C TYR A 159 31.89 -3.06 -1.82
N SER A 160 30.90 -3.86 -1.42
CA SER A 160 30.27 -3.80 -0.09
C SER A 160 29.86 -5.21 0.37
N PRO A 161 30.67 -5.93 1.18
CA PRO A 161 30.37 -7.30 1.62
C PRO A 161 29.25 -7.38 2.67
N ASP A 162 28.06 -6.89 2.35
CA ASP A 162 26.87 -6.92 3.20
C ASP A 162 25.86 -8.01 2.81
N GLU A 163 26.05 -8.65 1.65
CA GLU A 163 25.36 -9.86 1.21
C GLU A 163 25.99 -11.14 1.82
N ASN A 164 25.18 -12.18 2.13
CA ASN A 164 25.73 -13.41 2.76
C ASN A 164 26.37 -14.35 1.73
N ASP A 165 25.99 -14.23 0.46
CA ASP A 165 26.48 -15.04 -0.65
C ASP A 165 27.50 -14.30 -1.54
N GLY A 166 27.77 -13.02 -1.24
CA GLY A 166 28.69 -12.15 -1.97
C GLY A 166 28.19 -11.77 -3.36
N LYS A 167 26.88 -11.56 -3.52
CA LYS A 167 26.26 -11.13 -4.77
C LYS A 167 25.22 -10.03 -4.55
N ASP A 168 25.33 -8.96 -5.32
CA ASP A 168 24.32 -7.90 -5.36
C ASP A 168 23.16 -8.32 -6.24
N GLU A 169 21.93 -8.09 -5.78
CA GLU A 169 20.74 -8.18 -6.61
C GLU A 169 20.61 -6.93 -7.49
N VAL A 170 20.35 -7.12 -8.78
CA VAL A 170 20.23 -6.00 -9.72
C VAL A 170 18.96 -6.07 -10.53
N ILE A 171 18.34 -4.92 -10.78
CA ILE A 171 17.34 -4.77 -11.84
C ILE A 171 17.97 -4.17 -13.08
N VAL A 172 17.43 -4.51 -14.26
CA VAL A 172 17.94 -4.02 -15.55
C VAL A 172 16.99 -2.97 -16.12
N SER A 173 17.50 -1.77 -16.36
CA SER A 173 16.76 -0.69 -17.02
C SER A 173 16.67 -0.90 -18.55
N VAL A 174 15.80 -0.14 -19.23
CA VAL A 174 15.60 -0.27 -20.70
C VAL A 174 16.88 0.06 -21.49
N ASP A 175 17.72 0.94 -20.96
CA ASP A 175 19.01 1.33 -21.54
C ASP A 175 20.15 0.35 -21.20
N ASN A 176 19.80 -0.86 -20.74
CA ASN A 176 20.71 -1.96 -20.38
C ASN A 176 21.72 -1.60 -19.29
N LEU A 177 21.35 -0.69 -18.39
CA LEU A 177 22.15 -0.37 -17.22
C LEU A 177 21.57 -1.04 -15.98
N ALA A 178 22.44 -1.63 -15.17
CA ALA A 178 22.07 -2.22 -13.89
C ALA A 178 21.80 -1.12 -12.84
N ILE A 179 20.84 -1.41 -11.96
CA ILE A 179 20.64 -0.71 -10.68
C ILE A 179 20.79 -1.76 -9.60
N VAL A 180 21.75 -1.57 -8.71
CA VAL A 180 22.03 -2.46 -7.57
C VAL A 180 21.12 -2.10 -6.38
N ASP A 181 20.78 -3.09 -5.57
CA ASP A 181 20.10 -2.98 -4.27
C ASP A 181 20.63 -1.84 -3.38
N ASP A 182 21.94 -1.73 -3.27
CA ASP A 182 22.68 -0.73 -2.48
C ASP A 182 22.25 0.72 -2.81
N GLU A 183 21.93 1.00 -4.08
CA GLU A 183 21.47 2.33 -4.50
C GLU A 183 20.08 2.65 -3.93
N PHE A 184 19.17 1.67 -3.94
CA PHE A 184 17.85 1.82 -3.33
C PHE A 184 17.98 1.96 -1.81
N LYS A 185 18.83 1.13 -1.20
CA LYS A 185 19.08 1.17 0.25
C LYS A 185 19.62 2.53 0.68
N GLU A 186 20.59 3.08 -0.05
CA GLU A 186 21.16 4.40 0.21
C GLU A 186 20.08 5.50 0.16
N ILE A 187 19.24 5.49 -0.88
CA ILE A 187 18.16 6.48 -1.02
C ILE A 187 17.16 6.36 0.14
N LEU A 188 16.72 5.14 0.48
CA LEU A 188 15.82 4.91 1.60
C LEU A 188 16.40 5.42 2.92
N GLN A 189 17.66 5.11 3.21
CA GLN A 189 18.32 5.53 4.44
C GLN A 189 18.51 7.05 4.53
N LYS A 190 18.84 7.71 3.41
CA LYS A 190 19.11 9.15 3.40
C LYS A 190 17.86 10.03 3.29
N ARG A 191 16.77 9.52 2.69
CA ARG A 191 15.64 10.36 2.25
C ARG A 191 14.30 9.99 2.86
N LEU A 192 14.09 8.73 3.25
CA LEU A 192 12.80 8.31 3.80
C LEU A 192 12.59 8.94 5.18
N LYS A 193 11.39 9.49 5.42
CA LYS A 193 11.05 10.10 6.72
C LYS A 193 10.42 9.07 7.65
N ASN A 194 10.55 9.33 8.95
CA ASN A 194 9.83 8.57 9.97
C ASN A 194 8.31 8.61 9.71
N LYS A 195 7.60 7.55 10.09
CA LYS A 195 6.14 7.42 9.92
C LYS A 195 5.62 7.49 8.47
N VAL A 196 6.49 7.43 7.47
CA VAL A 196 6.09 7.09 6.10
C VAL A 196 5.98 5.58 6.00
N THR A 197 4.95 5.08 5.33
CA THR A 197 4.82 3.67 4.97
C THR A 197 5.04 3.51 3.47
N MET A 198 6.02 2.70 3.09
CA MET A 198 6.30 2.34 1.71
C MET A 198 5.97 0.86 1.49
N PHE A 199 5.13 0.59 0.50
CA PHE A 199 5.01 -0.74 -0.09
C PHE A 199 5.82 -0.81 -1.37
N ALA A 200 6.62 -1.84 -1.51
CA ALA A 200 7.38 -2.15 -2.71
C ALA A 200 7.01 -3.53 -3.21
N MET A 201 6.89 -3.68 -4.53
CA MET A 201 6.72 -5.00 -5.16
C MET A 201 7.67 -5.15 -6.33
N PHE A 202 8.47 -6.20 -6.31
CA PHE A 202 9.41 -6.53 -7.37
C PHE A 202 9.06 -7.88 -7.99
N ASP A 203 8.57 -7.84 -9.22
CA ASP A 203 8.30 -9.00 -10.05
C ASP A 203 9.47 -9.19 -11.03
N SER A 204 10.60 -9.60 -10.47
CA SER A 204 11.83 -9.88 -11.20
C SER A 204 12.58 -11.01 -10.50
N CYS A 205 13.34 -11.81 -11.25
CA CYS A 205 14.24 -12.79 -10.65
C CYS A 205 15.31 -12.11 -9.81
N HIS A 206 15.76 -12.76 -8.73
CA HIS A 206 16.77 -12.21 -7.82
C HIS A 206 16.37 -10.82 -7.28
N SER A 207 15.19 -10.76 -6.65
CA SER A 207 14.67 -9.55 -5.98
C SER A 207 14.34 -9.77 -4.49
N GLY A 208 14.84 -10.86 -3.90
CA GLY A 208 14.58 -11.23 -2.52
C GLY A 208 15.15 -10.22 -1.51
N SER A 209 16.32 -9.67 -1.82
CA SER A 209 17.08 -8.68 -1.06
C SER A 209 17.18 -7.31 -1.72
N ILE A 210 16.56 -7.03 -2.88
CA ILE A 210 16.70 -5.78 -3.69
C ILE A 210 16.56 -4.40 -2.98
N LEU A 211 16.16 -4.36 -1.70
CA LEU A 211 16.09 -3.15 -0.87
C LEU A 211 16.88 -3.28 0.47
N ASP A 212 17.65 -4.35 0.67
CA ASP A 212 18.40 -4.76 1.87
C ASP A 212 17.63 -4.58 3.17
N LEU A 213 16.40 -5.08 3.17
CA LEU A 213 15.51 -4.96 4.30
C LEU A 213 15.91 -5.93 5.41
N ARG A 214 15.92 -5.42 6.65
CA ARG A 214 16.45 -6.11 7.82
C ARG A 214 15.66 -7.37 8.19
N TYR A 215 14.35 -7.35 8.01
CA TYR A 215 13.47 -8.43 8.45
C TYR A 215 12.91 -9.16 7.25
N GLN A 216 12.95 -10.49 7.26
CA GLN A 216 12.34 -11.34 6.24
C GLN A 216 11.41 -12.34 6.93
N TYR A 217 10.20 -12.49 6.41
CA TYR A 217 9.14 -13.30 7.02
C TYR A 217 8.90 -14.59 6.24
N PHE A 218 8.87 -15.70 6.96
CA PHE A 218 8.65 -17.03 6.41
C PHE A 218 7.39 -17.65 7.00
N HIS A 219 6.70 -18.44 6.18
CA HIS A 219 5.49 -19.13 6.60
C HIS A 219 5.74 -20.58 7.07
N ASP A 220 6.95 -21.12 6.86
CA ASP A 220 7.13 -22.58 6.83
C ASP A 220 7.77 -23.22 8.09
N LYS A 221 8.21 -22.45 9.11
CA LYS A 221 8.92 -23.00 10.31
C LYS A 221 8.71 -22.23 11.61
N GLU A 222 8.79 -22.92 12.76
CA GLU A 222 8.95 -22.30 14.09
C GLU A 222 10.16 -21.34 14.07
N ASN A 223 9.94 -20.05 14.32
CA ASN A 223 10.73 -18.87 13.88
C ASN A 223 10.38 -18.38 12.47
N ASN A 224 9.23 -17.72 12.38
CA ASN A 224 8.65 -17.14 11.14
C ASN A 224 9.37 -15.86 10.65
N GLU A 225 10.56 -15.56 11.17
CA GLU A 225 11.34 -14.40 10.74
C GLU A 225 12.85 -14.67 10.76
N LYS A 226 13.54 -14.08 9.79
CA LYS A 226 15.00 -13.93 9.75
C LYS A 226 15.31 -12.44 9.90
N ILE A 227 16.28 -12.15 10.76
CA ILE A 227 16.79 -10.80 10.98
C ILE A 227 18.21 -10.77 10.46
N ASP A 228 18.51 -9.88 9.51
CA ASP A 228 19.90 -9.61 9.11
C ASP A 228 20.52 -8.60 10.11
N PRO A 229 21.56 -8.98 10.88
CA PRO A 229 22.21 -8.05 11.80
C PRO A 229 23.07 -6.98 11.09
N ARG A 230 23.36 -7.14 9.80
CA ARG A 230 24.19 -6.21 9.00
C ARG A 230 23.35 -5.07 8.42
N SER A 231 22.09 -5.34 8.11
CA SER A 231 21.16 -4.33 7.59
C SER A 231 20.59 -3.45 8.70
N LEU A 232 20.60 -2.13 8.48
CA LEU A 232 19.96 -1.17 9.39
C LEU A 232 18.46 -1.10 9.15
N ASP A 233 17.73 -0.79 10.22
CA ASP A 233 16.31 -0.39 10.14
C ASP A 233 16.17 0.79 9.17
N THR A 234 15.09 0.82 8.41
CA THR A 234 14.73 2.01 7.63
C THR A 234 14.11 3.09 8.54
N PRO A 235 14.25 4.39 8.23
CA PRO A 235 13.62 5.46 9.01
C PRO A 235 12.08 5.33 9.06
N GLY A 236 11.46 5.16 7.89
CA GLY A 236 10.04 4.80 7.75
C GLY A 236 9.81 3.30 7.74
N GLN A 237 8.55 2.87 7.62
CA GLN A 237 8.21 1.46 7.42
C GLN A 237 8.31 1.14 5.92
N VAL A 238 9.24 0.28 5.52
CA VAL A 238 9.28 -0.27 4.16
C VAL A 238 8.80 -1.72 4.22
N ILE A 239 7.95 -2.12 3.28
CA ILE A 239 7.40 -3.46 3.14
C ILE A 239 7.67 -3.89 1.70
N LEU A 240 8.35 -5.02 1.51
CA LEU A 240 8.70 -5.55 0.20
C LEU A 240 7.99 -6.90 0.00
N LEU A 241 7.29 -7.03 -1.11
CA LEU A 241 6.84 -8.30 -1.65
C LEU A 241 7.64 -8.61 -2.92
N SER A 242 8.40 -9.70 -2.94
CA SER A 242 9.25 -10.05 -4.08
C SER A 242 9.09 -11.48 -4.54
N GLY A 243 9.37 -11.72 -5.83
CA GLY A 243 9.25 -13.02 -6.47
C GLY A 243 10.62 -13.67 -6.57
N CYS A 244 10.97 -14.55 -5.64
CA CYS A 244 12.26 -15.22 -5.68
C CYS A 244 12.18 -16.51 -6.51
N LYS A 245 13.12 -16.71 -7.45
CA LYS A 245 13.39 -18.01 -8.09
C LYS A 245 14.76 -18.47 -7.62
N ASP A 246 14.87 -19.73 -7.21
CA ASP A 246 16.11 -20.22 -6.61
C ASP A 246 17.30 -20.28 -7.59
N ASN A 247 17.14 -20.34 -8.93
CA ASN A 247 18.28 -20.50 -9.87
C ASN A 247 18.01 -20.27 -11.38
N GLN A 248 16.98 -19.53 -11.81
CA GLN A 248 16.70 -19.32 -13.26
C GLN A 248 16.32 -17.88 -13.63
N THR A 249 16.66 -17.47 -14.86
CA THR A 249 16.25 -16.20 -15.50
C THR A 249 14.73 -16.05 -15.53
N SER A 250 14.23 -14.82 -15.37
CA SER A 250 12.78 -14.52 -15.34
C SER A 250 12.13 -14.92 -16.65
N ILE A 251 10.98 -15.58 -16.57
CA ILE A 251 10.16 -15.97 -17.72
C ILE A 251 8.74 -15.52 -17.42
N ASP A 252 8.16 -14.72 -18.30
CA ASP A 252 6.74 -14.36 -18.25
C ASP A 252 5.86 -15.61 -18.29
N ALA A 253 4.83 -15.66 -17.45
CA ALA A 253 3.84 -16.72 -17.53
C ALA A 253 2.71 -16.34 -18.50
N TYR A 254 2.32 -17.28 -19.36
CA TYR A 254 1.13 -17.13 -20.20
C TYR A 254 -0.11 -17.53 -19.40
N ILE A 255 -0.82 -16.55 -18.85
CA ILE A 255 -1.95 -16.73 -17.95
C ILE A 255 -3.19 -16.07 -18.56
N GLY A 256 -4.29 -16.83 -18.71
CA GLY A 256 -5.57 -16.27 -19.17
C GLY A 256 -5.52 -15.57 -20.53
N ASN A 257 -4.76 -16.12 -21.49
CA ASN A 257 -4.48 -15.56 -22.82
C ASN A 257 -3.60 -14.29 -22.87
N LYS A 258 -2.91 -13.93 -21.78
CA LYS A 258 -1.97 -12.81 -21.71
C LYS A 258 -0.65 -13.23 -21.08
N PHE A 259 0.43 -12.51 -21.39
CA PHE A 259 1.68 -12.63 -20.65
C PHE A 259 1.61 -11.71 -19.45
N ASP A 260 1.98 -12.22 -18.28
CA ASP A 260 1.94 -11.51 -17.00
C ASP A 260 3.12 -11.94 -16.12
N GLY A 261 3.59 -11.02 -15.28
CA GLY A 261 4.45 -11.32 -14.16
C GLY A 261 3.70 -12.20 -13.16
N VAL A 262 4.37 -13.27 -12.73
CA VAL A 262 3.74 -14.33 -11.93
C VAL A 262 3.33 -13.79 -10.56
N LEU A 263 4.20 -13.01 -9.91
CA LEU A 263 3.90 -12.42 -8.60
C LEU A 263 2.79 -11.39 -8.71
N THR A 264 2.85 -10.51 -9.71
CA THR A 264 1.87 -9.45 -9.94
C THR A 264 0.50 -10.03 -10.18
N TRP A 265 0.40 -11.03 -11.05
CA TRP A 265 -0.85 -11.75 -11.27
C TRP A 265 -1.39 -12.37 -9.98
N ALA A 266 -0.57 -13.11 -9.24
CA ALA A 266 -1.01 -13.79 -8.02
C ALA A 266 -1.42 -12.81 -6.90
N PHE A 267 -0.74 -11.67 -6.80
CA PHE A 267 -1.09 -10.58 -5.88
C PHE A 267 -2.46 -9.98 -6.24
N VAL A 268 -2.66 -9.61 -7.51
CA VAL A 268 -3.93 -9.03 -7.99
C VAL A 268 -5.08 -10.04 -7.85
N GLU A 269 -4.85 -11.31 -8.15
CA GLU A 269 -5.86 -12.37 -8.03
C GLU A 269 -6.21 -12.67 -6.56
N THR A 270 -5.21 -12.70 -5.67
CA THR A 270 -5.44 -12.81 -4.23
C THR A 270 -6.37 -11.69 -3.75
N LEU A 271 -6.11 -10.48 -4.24
CA LEU A 271 -6.89 -9.31 -3.91
C LEU A 271 -8.27 -9.32 -4.58
N SER A 272 -8.44 -9.82 -5.80
CA SER A 272 -9.77 -9.92 -6.40
C SER A 272 -10.72 -10.83 -5.59
N ILE A 273 -10.17 -11.82 -4.88
CA ILE A 273 -10.92 -12.78 -4.06
C ILE A 273 -11.14 -12.28 -2.61
N GLY A 274 -10.22 -11.45 -2.08
CA GLY A 274 -10.27 -10.98 -0.68
C GLY A 274 -9.07 -10.13 -0.29
N ASP A 275 -8.64 -10.19 0.97
CA ASP A 275 -7.50 -9.45 1.52
C ASP A 275 -6.57 -10.35 2.36
N GLY A 276 -6.61 -11.67 2.14
CA GLY A 276 -5.85 -12.58 2.99
C GLY A 276 -6.29 -12.57 4.46
N LYS A 277 -7.56 -12.25 4.76
CA LYS A 277 -8.09 -12.07 6.12
C LYS A 277 -7.54 -10.83 6.84
N GLY A 278 -7.08 -9.84 6.07
CA GLY A 278 -6.57 -8.57 6.58
C GLY A 278 -5.22 -8.68 7.30
N THR A 279 -4.39 -9.68 6.99
CA THR A 279 -3.05 -9.84 7.58
C THR A 279 -1.99 -10.09 6.51
N TRP A 280 -0.74 -9.66 6.77
CA TRP A 280 0.37 -9.89 5.84
C TRP A 280 0.70 -11.37 5.67
N ASP A 281 0.65 -12.15 6.76
CA ASP A 281 0.82 -13.61 6.73
C ASP A 281 -0.29 -14.31 5.93
N GLY A 282 -1.54 -13.87 6.09
CA GLY A 282 -2.67 -14.42 5.35
C GLY A 282 -2.64 -14.05 3.87
N LEU A 283 -2.23 -12.83 3.53
CA LEU A 283 -1.98 -12.42 2.14
C LEU A 283 -0.88 -13.29 1.51
N LEU A 284 0.29 -13.40 2.15
CA LEU A 284 1.42 -14.17 1.63
C LEU A 284 1.05 -15.65 1.42
N LYS A 285 0.30 -16.24 2.34
CA LYS A 285 -0.26 -17.61 2.20
C LYS A 285 -1.16 -17.76 0.99
N GLN A 286 -2.06 -16.80 0.78
CA GLN A 286 -3.00 -16.88 -0.33
C GLN A 286 -2.29 -16.73 -1.67
N ILE A 287 -1.32 -15.82 -1.78
CA ILE A 287 -0.48 -15.67 -2.97
C ILE A 287 0.29 -16.98 -3.24
N ARG A 288 1.00 -17.51 -2.24
CA ARG A 288 1.74 -18.79 -2.35
C ARG A 288 0.82 -19.94 -2.76
N LYS A 289 -0.40 -19.99 -2.21
CA LYS A 289 -1.39 -21.01 -2.58
C LYS A 289 -1.81 -20.88 -4.05
N ILE A 290 -2.17 -19.68 -4.50
CA ILE A 290 -2.56 -19.43 -5.90
C ILE A 290 -1.42 -19.83 -6.85
N MET A 291 -0.18 -19.44 -6.53
CA MET A 291 1.00 -19.78 -7.33
C MET A 291 1.26 -21.30 -7.36
N THR A 292 1.19 -21.97 -6.20
CA THR A 292 1.36 -23.43 -6.09
C THR A 292 0.29 -24.19 -6.88
N ASP A 293 -0.98 -23.80 -6.72
CA ASP A 293 -2.12 -24.43 -7.42
C ASP A 293 -1.99 -24.30 -8.95
N ASN A 294 -1.32 -23.23 -9.42
CA ASN A 294 -1.06 -22.95 -10.83
C ASN A 294 0.35 -23.37 -11.29
N LYS A 295 1.07 -24.16 -10.47
CA LYS A 295 2.40 -24.72 -10.78
C LYS A 295 3.47 -23.69 -11.14
N MET A 296 3.40 -22.55 -10.47
CA MET A 296 4.40 -21.49 -10.60
C MET A 296 5.61 -21.81 -9.72
N GLU A 297 6.82 -21.62 -10.27
CA GLU A 297 8.07 -21.95 -9.58
C GLU A 297 8.59 -20.85 -8.64
N GLN A 298 8.14 -19.61 -8.84
CA GLN A 298 8.51 -18.50 -7.96
C GLN A 298 7.97 -18.74 -6.55
N ILE A 299 8.74 -18.30 -5.55
CA ILE A 299 8.36 -18.33 -4.14
C ILE A 299 8.28 -16.87 -3.66
N PRO A 300 7.06 -16.33 -3.44
CA PRO A 300 6.88 -15.02 -2.87
C PRO A 300 7.53 -14.90 -1.50
N GLN A 301 8.26 -13.82 -1.30
CA GLN A 301 8.90 -13.45 -0.05
C GLN A 301 8.37 -12.11 0.44
N LEU A 302 8.23 -11.98 1.75
CA LEU A 302 7.83 -10.74 2.41
C LEU A 302 8.99 -10.28 3.29
N SER A 303 9.44 -9.04 3.08
CA SER A 303 10.49 -8.43 3.87
C SER A 303 10.06 -7.05 4.37
N SER A 304 10.70 -6.54 5.41
CA SER A 304 10.41 -5.21 5.93
C SER A 304 11.62 -4.52 6.54
N GLY A 305 11.63 -3.19 6.44
CA GLY A 305 12.72 -2.37 6.97
C GLY A 305 12.63 -2.11 8.48
N ARG A 306 11.48 -2.36 9.09
CA ARG A 306 11.27 -2.33 10.55
C ARG A 306 10.36 -3.47 10.94
N HIS A 307 10.59 -4.07 12.12
CA HIS A 307 9.82 -5.22 12.58
C HIS A 307 8.30 -4.98 12.54
N MET A 308 7.58 -5.88 11.89
CA MET A 308 6.13 -5.91 11.78
C MET A 308 5.55 -7.15 12.44
N ASN A 309 4.39 -7.00 13.09
CA ASN A 309 3.58 -8.16 13.46
C ASN A 309 2.69 -8.56 12.27
N VAL A 310 3.13 -9.57 11.52
CA VAL A 310 2.46 -10.04 10.30
C VAL A 310 1.10 -10.70 10.54
N LEU A 311 0.72 -10.95 11.80
CA LEU A 311 -0.52 -11.62 12.19
C LEU A 311 -1.65 -10.68 12.61
N THR A 312 -1.33 -9.43 12.97
CA THR A 312 -2.30 -8.58 13.68
C THR A 312 -3.05 -7.60 12.79
N GLU A 313 -2.47 -7.10 11.69
CA GLU A 313 -3.20 -6.30 10.69
C GLU A 313 -2.34 -5.98 9.46
N GLN A 314 -2.99 -5.92 8.30
CA GLN A 314 -2.41 -5.47 7.05
C GLN A 314 -2.84 -4.02 6.79
N VAL A 315 -1.97 -3.07 7.11
CA VAL A 315 -2.15 -1.67 6.67
C VAL A 315 -1.75 -1.61 5.19
N MET A 316 -2.68 -1.92 4.29
CA MET A 316 -2.40 -1.91 2.86
C MET A 316 -2.24 -0.50 2.27
N LEU A 317 -1.46 -0.48 1.19
CA LEU A 317 -1.26 0.53 0.13
C LEU A 317 -2.04 1.83 0.24
#